data_AF-I4KB10-F1
#
_entry.id   AF-I4KB10-F1
#
_cell.length_a   1.000
_cell.length_b   1.000
_cell.length_c   1.000
_cell.angle_alpha   90.00
_cell.angle_beta   90.00
_cell.angle_gamma   90.00
#
_symmetry.space_group_name_H-M   'P 1'
#
loop_
_entity.id
_entity.type
_entity.pdbx_description
1 polymer ?
#
loop_
_entity_poly.entity_id
_entity_poly.type
_entity_poly.pdbx_seq_one_letter_code
_entity_poly.pdbx_strand_id
1 'polypeptide(L)'
;MSVFMPIATHVLRDSLAVTASVARAWFEDRAKIKTRLQFEARGGLGDEGVGSVYVYFLEAGHAVYVGQTGRTIKARLHDVTSPHKKKVWWGEWSYMRFVSLADDVDRLMLEALLIAAYEPIENIKPKAKDINSLFSD
;
A
#
# COMPACT_ATOMS: atom_id res chain seq x y z
N MET A 1 27.73 -32.51 -10.42
CA MET A 1 26.67 -32.44 -9.40
C MET A 1 26.72 -31.05 -8.79
N SER A 2 25.69 -30.23 -8.99
CA SER A 2 25.58 -28.94 -8.30
C SER A 2 25.10 -29.21 -6.88
N VAL A 3 25.88 -28.78 -5.88
CA VAL A 3 25.46 -28.82 -4.49
C VAL A 3 24.47 -27.69 -4.29
N PHE A 4 23.18 -28.02 -4.19
CA PHE A 4 22.16 -27.03 -3.87
C PHE A 4 22.34 -26.61 -2.41
N MET A 5 23.02 -25.49 -2.17
CA MET A 5 23.06 -24.90 -0.83
C MET A 5 21.71 -24.22 -0.56
N PRO A 6 21.02 -24.54 0.55
CA PRO A 6 19.77 -23.88 0.89
C PRO A 6 20.04 -22.38 1.12
N ILE A 7 19.18 -21.53 0.58
CA ILE A 7 19.22 -20.09 0.83
C ILE A 7 18.85 -19.86 2.30
N ALA A 8 19.73 -19.19 3.05
CA ALA A 8 19.45 -18.87 4.45
C ALA A 8 18.28 -17.87 4.55
N THR A 9 17.41 -18.04 5.55
CA THR A 9 16.20 -17.21 5.72
C THR A 9 16.49 -15.71 5.78
N HIS A 10 17.60 -15.29 6.40
CA HIS A 10 17.97 -13.88 6.48
C HIS A 10 18.28 -13.27 5.10
N VAL A 11 18.90 -14.03 4.19
CA VAL A 11 19.17 -13.58 2.81
C VAL A 11 17.88 -13.25 2.08
N LEU A 12 16.86 -14.10 2.24
CA LEU A 12 15.54 -13.86 1.67
C LEU A 12 14.88 -12.62 2.28
N ARG A 13 14.95 -12.44 3.61
CA ARG A 13 14.39 -11.27 4.30
C ARG A 13 15.04 -9.97 3.85
N ASP A 14 16.37 -9.92 3.82
CA ASP A 14 17.13 -8.74 3.40
C ASP A 14 16.79 -8.38 1.94
N SER A 15 16.67 -9.38 1.07
CA SER A 15 16.28 -9.18 -0.34
C SER A 15 14.87 -8.60 -0.46
N LEU A 16 13.92 -9.11 0.35
CA LEU A 16 12.56 -8.57 0.39
C LEU A 16 12.56 -7.13 0.94
N ALA A 17 13.33 -6.84 1.99
CA ALA A 17 13.43 -5.51 2.60
C ALA A 17 13.92 -4.47 1.60
N VAL A 18 14.99 -4.81 0.85
CA VAL A 18 15.51 -3.96 -0.23
C VAL A 18 14.46 -3.76 -1.32
N THR A 19 13.77 -4.83 -1.72
CA THR A 19 12.72 -4.74 -2.76
C THR A 19 11.56 -3.85 -2.32
N ALA A 20 11.11 -3.97 -1.07
CA ALA A 20 10.06 -3.14 -0.50
C ALA A 20 10.48 -1.66 -0.42
N SER A 21 11.73 -1.40 -0.03
CA SER A 21 12.30 -0.05 -0.02
C SER A 21 12.33 0.58 -1.42
N VAL A 22 12.77 -0.17 -2.44
CA VAL A 22 12.78 0.29 -3.84
C VAL A 22 11.36 0.56 -4.34
N ALA A 23 10.41 -0.33 -4.04
CA ALA A 23 9.01 -0.15 -4.43
C ALA A 23 8.39 1.10 -3.81
N ARG A 24 8.68 1.36 -2.53
CA ARG A 24 8.27 2.59 -1.83
C ARG A 24 8.85 3.83 -2.50
N ALA A 25 10.15 3.86 -2.77
CA ALA A 25 10.80 5.01 -3.42
C ALA A 25 10.19 5.28 -4.81
N TRP A 26 10.00 4.23 -5.62
CA TRP A 26 9.34 4.33 -6.92
C TRP A 26 7.89 4.85 -6.80
N PHE A 27 7.15 4.40 -5.80
CA PHE A 27 5.78 4.86 -5.56
C PHE A 27 5.74 6.34 -5.15
N GLU A 28 6.59 6.76 -4.22
CA GLU A 28 6.63 8.15 -3.74
C GLU A 28 7.04 9.15 -4.83
N ASP A 29 7.93 8.74 -5.74
CA ASP A 29 8.36 9.52 -6.90
C ASP A 29 7.20 9.77 -7.90
N ARG A 30 6.40 8.73 -8.17
CA ARG A 30 5.32 8.79 -9.18
C ARG A 30 3.99 9.29 -8.63
N ALA A 31 3.70 9.00 -7.37
CA ALA A 31 2.40 9.25 -6.79
C ALA A 31 2.33 10.66 -6.20
N LYS A 32 1.62 11.56 -6.88
CA LYS A 32 1.40 12.93 -6.38
C LYS A 32 0.57 12.91 -5.09
N ILE A 33 0.87 13.84 -4.18
CA ILE A 33 0.06 14.07 -2.98
C ILE A 33 -1.34 14.55 -3.39
N LYS A 34 -2.36 13.94 -2.78
CA LYS A 34 -3.76 14.33 -2.86
C LYS A 34 -4.26 14.67 -1.48
N THR A 35 -4.74 15.90 -1.30
CA THR A 35 -5.30 16.35 -0.03
C THR A 35 -6.68 15.73 0.19
N ARG A 36 -7.15 15.75 1.44
CA ARG A 36 -8.51 15.36 1.77
C ARG A 36 -9.57 16.14 0.99
N LEU A 37 -9.38 17.44 0.80
CA LEU A 37 -10.29 18.27 0.00
C LEU A 37 -10.36 17.79 -1.47
N GLN A 38 -9.21 17.48 -2.08
CA GLN A 38 -9.18 16.93 -3.45
C GLN A 38 -9.82 15.54 -3.52
N PHE A 39 -9.59 14.72 -2.49
CA PHE A 39 -10.25 13.44 -2.36
C PHE A 39 -11.76 13.60 -2.23
N GLU A 40 -12.29 14.58 -1.50
CA GLU A 40 -13.74 14.75 -1.34
C GLU A 40 -14.39 15.34 -2.61
N ALA A 41 -13.69 16.23 -3.32
CA ALA A 41 -14.20 16.88 -4.53
C ALA A 41 -14.56 15.88 -5.65
N ARG A 42 -15.67 16.15 -6.37
CA ARG A 42 -16.07 15.33 -7.52
C ARG A 42 -14.98 15.36 -8.59
N GLY A 43 -14.44 14.18 -8.94
CA GLY A 43 -13.34 14.07 -9.91
C GLY A 43 -11.96 14.52 -9.43
N GLY A 44 -11.80 15.01 -8.19
CA GLY A 44 -10.56 15.66 -7.72
C GLY A 44 -9.33 14.74 -7.61
N LEU A 45 -9.53 13.42 -7.60
CA LEU A 45 -8.41 12.47 -7.65
C LEU A 45 -7.79 12.38 -9.04
N GLY A 46 -8.58 12.51 -10.11
CA GLY A 46 -8.13 12.22 -11.47
C GLY A 46 -7.81 10.73 -11.68
N ASP A 47 -8.48 9.85 -10.94
CA ASP A 47 -8.39 8.40 -11.13
C ASP A 47 -9.28 7.97 -12.30
N GLU A 48 -8.68 7.30 -13.27
CA GLU A 48 -9.29 6.87 -14.53
C GLU A 48 -10.13 5.59 -14.37
N GLY A 49 -10.06 4.92 -13.22
CA GLY A 49 -10.85 3.73 -12.94
C GLY A 49 -10.35 2.45 -13.60
N VAL A 50 -9.12 2.46 -14.14
CA VAL A 50 -8.42 1.27 -14.66
C VAL A 50 -7.85 0.38 -13.57
N GLY A 51 -7.84 0.88 -12.33
CA GLY A 51 -7.25 0.25 -11.16
C GLY A 51 -6.09 1.05 -10.60
N SER A 52 -5.86 0.92 -9.29
CA SER A 52 -4.86 1.69 -8.58
C SER A 52 -4.36 1.00 -7.31
N VAL A 53 -3.16 1.41 -6.87
CA VAL A 53 -2.64 1.19 -5.52
C VAL A 53 -2.53 2.55 -4.83
N TYR A 54 -3.00 2.63 -3.59
CA TYR A 54 -3.10 3.86 -2.84
C TYR A 54 -2.64 3.71 -1.38
N VAL A 55 -2.18 4.81 -0.81
CA VAL A 55 -1.73 4.89 0.59
C VAL A 55 -2.29 6.15 1.24
N TYR A 56 -2.89 6.01 2.42
CA TYR A 56 -3.34 7.12 3.27
C TYR A 56 -2.30 7.43 4.35
N PHE A 57 -2.09 8.71 4.64
CA PHE A 57 -1.08 9.19 5.57
C PHE A 57 -1.67 10.17 6.59
N LEU A 58 -1.10 10.19 7.79
CA LEU A 58 -1.25 11.30 8.75
C LEU A 58 -0.31 12.46 8.38
N GLU A 59 -0.51 13.62 9.00
CA GLU A 59 0.27 14.85 8.77
C GLU A 59 1.77 14.66 9.03
N ALA A 60 2.15 13.77 9.96
CA ALA A 60 3.54 13.41 10.26
C ALA A 60 4.20 12.49 9.21
N GLY A 61 3.52 12.16 8.11
CA GLY A 61 4.03 11.26 7.08
C GLY A 61 3.91 9.76 7.41
N HIS A 62 3.24 9.43 8.52
CA HIS A 62 2.97 8.04 8.90
C HIS A 62 1.86 7.45 8.03
N ALA A 63 2.16 6.38 7.31
CA ALA A 63 1.17 5.62 6.56
C ALA A 63 0.21 4.91 7.52
N VAL A 64 -1.08 5.01 7.24
CA VAL A 64 -2.13 4.42 8.08
C VAL A 64 -2.75 3.21 7.43
N TYR A 65 -2.93 3.27 6.10
CA TYR A 65 -3.53 2.20 5.33
C TYR A 65 -3.01 2.20 3.89
N VAL A 66 -2.65 1.02 3.41
CA VAL A 66 -2.33 0.73 2.00
C VAL A 66 -3.44 -0.16 1.44
N GLY A 67 -3.90 0.14 0.23
CA GLY A 67 -4.91 -0.67 -0.44
C GLY A 67 -4.78 -0.64 -1.95
N GLN A 68 -5.44 -1.58 -2.62
CA GLN A 68 -5.61 -1.57 -4.08
C GLN A 68 -7.07 -1.74 -4.51
N THR A 69 -7.35 -1.37 -5.76
CA THR A 69 -8.64 -1.63 -6.40
C THR A 69 -8.50 -1.76 -7.92
N GLY A 70 -9.36 -2.55 -8.57
CA GLY A 70 -9.49 -2.62 -10.03
C GLY A 70 -10.51 -1.64 -10.63
N ARG A 71 -11.02 -0.70 -9.83
CA ARG A 71 -11.95 0.36 -10.25
C ARG A 71 -11.50 1.69 -9.64
N THR A 72 -12.31 2.74 -9.67
CA THR A 72 -11.92 3.99 -9.00
C THR A 72 -11.83 3.82 -7.48
N ILE A 73 -10.88 4.50 -6.84
CA ILE A 73 -10.69 4.49 -5.37
C ILE A 73 -11.98 4.88 -4.66
N LYS A 74 -12.68 5.91 -5.16
CA LYS A 74 -13.98 6.32 -4.61
C LYS A 74 -15.03 5.21 -4.73
N ALA A 75 -15.14 4.55 -5.88
CA ALA A 75 -16.10 3.46 -6.06
C ALA A 75 -15.83 2.30 -5.09
N ARG A 76 -14.56 1.99 -4.80
CA ARG A 76 -14.21 1.01 -3.75
C ARG A 76 -14.74 1.40 -2.38
N LEU A 77 -14.72 2.68 -2.04
CA LEU A 77 -15.17 3.21 -0.73
C LEU A 77 -16.68 3.41 -0.60
N HIS A 78 -17.40 3.44 -1.71
CA HIS A 78 -18.86 3.44 -1.73
C HIS A 78 -19.48 2.05 -1.67
N ASP A 79 -18.65 1.00 -1.72
CA ASP A 79 -19.09 -0.35 -1.42
C ASP A 79 -19.64 -0.39 0.01
N VAL A 80 -20.86 -0.91 0.18
CA VAL A 80 -21.54 -1.04 1.49
C VAL A 80 -20.68 -1.85 2.46
N THR A 81 -19.79 -2.68 1.92
CA THR A 81 -18.85 -3.50 2.67
C THR A 81 -17.56 -2.78 3.06
N SER A 82 -17.27 -1.58 2.58
CA SER A 82 -16.04 -0.85 2.91
C SER A 82 -16.08 -0.39 4.38
N PRO A 83 -15.35 -1.07 5.29
CA PRO A 83 -15.45 -0.79 6.71
C PRO A 83 -14.67 0.48 7.10
N HIS A 84 -13.91 1.07 6.16
CA HIS A 84 -13.01 2.20 6.41
C HIS A 84 -13.74 3.39 7.04
N LYS A 85 -14.93 3.76 6.53
CA LYS A 85 -15.70 4.89 7.06
C LYS A 85 -16.15 4.72 8.51
N LYS A 86 -16.09 3.50 9.05
CA LYS A 86 -16.41 3.15 10.44
C LYS A 86 -15.18 3.06 11.34
N LYS A 87 -13.97 3.20 10.77
CA LYS A 87 -12.71 3.16 11.51
C LYS A 87 -12.31 4.55 11.97
N VAL A 88 -11.70 4.64 13.15
CA VAL A 88 -11.27 5.90 13.77
C VAL A 88 -10.32 6.67 12.83
N TRP A 89 -9.33 5.98 12.27
CA TRP A 89 -8.33 6.58 11.38
C TRP A 89 -8.90 7.26 10.13
N TRP A 90 -10.12 6.91 9.69
CA TRP A 90 -10.71 7.49 8.50
C TRP A 90 -10.97 9.00 8.66
N GLY A 91 -11.19 9.46 9.89
CA GLY A 91 -11.28 10.89 10.21
C GLY A 91 -9.92 11.59 10.27
N GLU A 92 -8.84 10.85 10.45
CA GLU A 92 -7.55 11.38 10.90
C GLU A 92 -6.50 11.48 9.79
N TRP A 93 -6.66 10.74 8.70
CA TRP A 93 -5.75 10.87 7.56
C TRP A 93 -5.82 12.27 6.93
N SER A 94 -4.65 12.79 6.58
CA SER A 94 -4.44 14.17 6.12
C SER A 94 -4.26 14.24 4.60
N TYR A 95 -3.48 13.32 4.05
CA TYR A 95 -3.26 13.21 2.61
C TYR A 95 -3.14 11.77 2.16
N MET A 96 -3.24 11.56 0.85
CA MET A 96 -3.03 10.26 0.23
C MET A 96 -2.14 10.38 -1.00
N ARG A 97 -1.63 9.24 -1.44
CA ARG A 97 -0.93 9.06 -2.72
C ARG A 97 -1.54 7.86 -3.43
N PHE A 98 -1.53 7.87 -4.76
CA PHE A 98 -1.89 6.68 -5.54
C PHE A 98 -1.17 6.64 -6.89
N VAL A 99 -1.05 5.44 -7.45
CA VAL A 99 -0.63 5.19 -8.84
C VAL A 99 -1.70 4.36 -9.54
N SER A 100 -1.97 4.68 -10.81
CA SER A 100 -2.84 3.86 -11.66
C SER A 100 -2.07 2.67 -12.19
N LEU A 101 -2.63 1.47 -12.01
CA LEU A 101 -2.07 0.20 -12.49
C LEU A 101 -3.22 -0.67 -12.95
N ALA A 102 -3.22 -1.06 -14.23
CA ALA A 102 -4.33 -1.80 -14.86
C ALA A 102 -4.29 -3.31 -14.57
N ASP A 103 -3.10 -3.89 -14.45
CA ASP A 103 -2.89 -5.29 -14.15
C ASP A 103 -3.13 -5.59 -12.65
N ASP A 104 -3.79 -6.71 -12.34
CA ASP A 104 -4.17 -7.06 -10.97
C ASP A 104 -3.02 -7.68 -10.18
N VAL A 105 -2.13 -8.41 -10.83
CA VAL A 105 -0.92 -8.98 -10.22
C VAL A 105 0.04 -7.85 -9.85
N ASP A 106 0.25 -6.87 -10.73
CA ASP A 106 1.07 -5.70 -10.44
C ASP A 106 0.55 -4.92 -9.22
N ARG A 107 -0.77 -4.71 -9.15
CA ARG A 107 -1.40 -4.06 -8.00
C ARG A 107 -1.20 -4.85 -6.71
N LEU A 108 -1.39 -6.18 -6.76
CA LEU A 108 -1.23 -7.05 -5.60
C LEU A 108 0.23 -7.04 -5.09
N MET A 109 1.19 -7.14 -6.01
CA MET A 109 2.61 -7.13 -5.68
C MET A 109 3.03 -5.79 -5.07
N LEU A 110 2.61 -4.68 -5.68
CA LEU A 110 2.93 -3.36 -5.15
C LEU A 110 2.24 -3.10 -3.80
N GLU A 111 0.96 -3.47 -3.64
CA GLU A 111 0.26 -3.37 -2.35
C GLU A 111 1.04 -4.11 -1.24
N ALA A 112 1.45 -5.36 -1.48
CA ALA A 112 2.19 -6.15 -0.51
C ALA A 112 3.55 -5.52 -0.13
N LEU A 113 4.31 -5.04 -1.13
CA LEU A 113 5.60 -4.40 -0.91
C LEU A 113 5.46 -3.07 -0.16
N LEU A 114 4.44 -2.28 -0.46
CA LEU A 114 4.17 -1.03 0.25
C LEU A 114 3.70 -1.28 1.68
N ILE A 115 2.89 -2.32 1.94
CA ILE A 115 2.55 -2.72 3.32
C ILE A 115 3.82 -3.09 4.09
N ALA A 116 4.72 -3.86 3.48
CA ALA A 116 5.98 -4.22 4.12
C ALA A 116 6.92 -3.01 4.34
N ALA A 117 6.93 -2.03 3.44
CA ALA A 117 7.81 -0.86 3.53
C ALA A 117 7.30 0.23 4.47
N TYR A 118 5.98 0.37 4.60
CA TYR A 118 5.35 1.43 5.41
C TYR A 118 4.86 0.95 6.77
N GLU A 119 4.66 -0.35 6.94
CA GLU A 119 4.10 -0.95 8.16
C GLU A 119 2.83 -0.23 8.68
N PRO A 120 1.82 -0.01 7.81
CA PRO A 120 0.65 0.79 8.16
C PRO A 120 -0.18 0.12 9.27
N ILE A 121 -0.52 0.88 10.30
CA ILE A 121 -1.17 0.38 11.53
C ILE A 121 -2.53 -0.31 11.29
N GLU A 122 -3.23 0.01 10.19
CA GLU A 122 -4.58 -0.51 9.91
C GLU A 122 -4.62 -1.66 8.89
N ASN A 123 -3.48 -2.08 8.33
CA ASN A 123 -3.45 -3.27 7.46
C ASN A 123 -3.39 -4.56 8.30
N ILE A 124 -4.49 -5.30 8.30
CA ILE A 124 -4.63 -6.58 9.02
C ILE A 124 -3.88 -7.73 8.31
N LYS A 125 -3.59 -7.63 7.00
CA LYS A 125 -2.96 -8.69 6.20
C LYS A 125 -1.81 -8.19 5.31
N PRO A 126 -0.76 -9.02 5.14
CA PRO A 126 -0.28 -9.93 6.19
C PRO A 126 0.07 -9.01 7.37
N LYS A 127 -0.35 -9.33 8.61
CA LYS A 127 -0.08 -8.50 9.82
C LYS A 127 1.23 -7.77 9.61
N ALA A 128 1.25 -6.44 9.58
CA ALA A 128 2.45 -5.64 9.40
C ALA A 128 3.51 -6.14 10.38
N LYS A 129 4.24 -7.15 9.93
CA LYS A 129 5.33 -7.80 10.60
C LYS A 129 6.47 -7.13 9.87
N ASP A 130 7.31 -6.46 10.64
CA ASP A 130 8.61 -6.03 10.17
C ASP A 130 9.15 -7.12 9.25
N ILE A 131 9.57 -6.74 8.04
CA ILE A 131 10.10 -7.65 7.04
C ILE A 131 11.21 -8.54 7.63
N ASN A 132 11.92 -8.02 8.62
CA ASN A 132 12.95 -8.73 9.40
C ASN A 132 12.39 -9.85 10.31
N SER A 133 11.08 -9.82 10.60
CA SER A 133 10.34 -10.77 11.44
C SER A 133 9.49 -11.78 10.66
N LEU A 134 9.44 -11.69 9.32
CA LEU A 134 8.77 -12.68 8.47
C LEU A 134 9.44 -14.06 8.63
N PHE A 135 8.68 -15.15 8.76
CA PHE A 135 9.24 -16.52 8.95
C PHE A 135 9.98 -16.76 10.27
N SER A 136 9.83 -15.86 11.26
CA SER A 136 10.22 -16.17 12.64
C SER A 136 9.02 -16.84 13.32
N ASP A 137 9.26 -18.02 13.91
CA ASP A 137 8.27 -18.75 14.72
C ASP A 137 7.82 -17.92 15.94
#